data_AF-A0AA39WZB3-F1
#
_entry.id   AF-A0AA39WZB3-F1
#
_cell.length_a   1.000
_cell.length_b   1.000
_cell.length_c   1.000
_cell.angle_alpha   90.00
_cell.angle_beta   90.00
_cell.angle_gamma   90.00
#
_symmetry.space_group_name_H-M   'P 1'
#
loop_
_entity.id
_entity.type
_entity.pdbx_description
1 polymer ?
#
loop_
_entity_poly.entity_id
_entity_poly.type
_entity_poly.pdbx_seq_one_letter_code
_entity_poly.pdbx_strand_id
1 'polypeptide(L)'
;MNPSSPDYRGDSGAIIVGASTSTVPRRKMVWSNHGARVDVHSWGENITTTMCQEDPSGMGICNDSYEQFGGTSGASPIIVGAALSIQGMLAAKGRPKLNSVQMRELLKIGGTAAANPEAGNIGVQPDLKALIDGGHVN
;
A
#
# COMPACT_ATOMS: atom_id res chain seq x y z
N MET A 1 12.38 -11.27 -6.17
CA MET A 1 12.61 -10.47 -7.39
C MET A 1 13.42 -9.24 -7.01
N ASN A 2 14.55 -8.99 -7.68
CA ASN A 2 15.46 -7.88 -7.38
C ASN A 2 15.58 -7.00 -8.64
N PRO A 3 15.13 -5.73 -8.62
CA PRO A 3 15.21 -4.83 -9.77
C PRO A 3 16.62 -4.59 -10.30
N SER A 4 17.66 -4.80 -9.48
CA SER A 4 19.07 -4.64 -9.89
C SER A 4 19.70 -5.90 -10.48
N SER A 5 18.95 -7.00 -10.56
CA SER A 5 19.47 -8.29 -11.02
C SER A 5 19.40 -8.43 -12.55
N PRO A 6 20.38 -9.08 -13.21
CA PRO A 6 20.37 -9.30 -14.67
C PRO A 6 19.19 -10.13 -15.18
N ASP A 7 18.56 -10.95 -14.34
CA ASP A 7 17.38 -11.76 -14.67
C ASP A 7 16.05 -11.00 -14.49
N TYR A 8 16.10 -9.73 -14.09
CA TYR A 8 14.92 -8.89 -13.93
C TYR A 8 14.28 -8.62 -15.29
N ARG A 9 13.05 -9.12 -15.48
CA ARG A 9 12.32 -9.06 -16.76
C ARG A 9 11.67 -7.71 -17.06
N GLY A 10 12.10 -6.65 -16.38
CA GLY A 10 11.59 -5.29 -16.53
C GLY A 10 10.57 -4.86 -15.47
N ASP A 11 10.33 -3.55 -15.41
CA ASP A 11 9.37 -2.94 -14.48
C ASP A 11 8.00 -2.81 -15.14
N SER A 12 6.99 -3.48 -14.55
CA SER A 12 5.60 -3.42 -15.03
C SER A 12 4.89 -2.11 -14.74
N GLY A 13 5.51 -1.20 -13.97
CA GLY A 13 4.86 -0.01 -13.46
C GLY A 13 4.04 -0.26 -12.19
N ALA A 14 3.85 -1.50 -11.75
CA ALA A 14 3.07 -1.82 -10.55
C ALA A 14 3.70 -1.28 -9.25
N ILE A 15 2.86 -0.87 -8.31
CA ILE A 15 3.25 -0.63 -6.91
C ILE A 15 2.99 -1.92 -6.15
N ILE A 16 4.03 -2.53 -5.61
CA ILE A 16 3.95 -3.83 -4.93
C ILE A 16 3.82 -3.59 -3.43
N VAL A 17 2.70 -4.06 -2.88
CA VAL A 17 2.30 -3.78 -1.49
C VAL A 17 2.50 -5.01 -0.61
N GLY A 18 3.27 -4.86 0.46
CA GLY A 18 3.39 -5.82 1.54
C GLY A 18 2.34 -5.63 2.64
N ALA A 19 2.15 -6.66 3.46
CA ALA A 19 1.27 -6.63 4.61
C ALA A 19 2.07 -6.61 5.92
N SER A 20 1.63 -5.76 6.83
CA SER A 20 2.19 -5.59 8.17
C SER A 20 1.13 -5.72 9.26
N THR A 21 1.59 -5.93 10.49
CA THR A 21 0.75 -5.88 11.68
C THR A 21 0.15 -4.49 11.86
N SER A 22 -1.01 -4.43 12.48
CA SER A 22 -1.68 -3.15 12.79
C SER A 22 -1.02 -2.41 13.96
N THR A 23 -0.39 -3.16 14.87
CA THR A 23 0.28 -2.67 16.09
C THR A 23 1.64 -2.04 15.81
N VAL A 24 2.07 -1.11 16.67
CA VAL A 24 3.38 -0.44 16.60
C VAL A 24 4.36 -1.11 17.58
N PRO A 25 5.62 -1.38 17.20
CA PRO A 25 6.18 -1.18 15.85
C PRO A 25 5.64 -2.21 14.86
N ARG A 26 5.31 -1.74 13.64
CA ARG A 26 4.64 -2.56 12.61
C ARG A 26 5.58 -3.60 12.05
N ARG A 27 5.25 -4.87 12.17
CA ARG A 27 6.09 -5.99 11.69
C ARG A 27 5.50 -6.57 10.43
N LYS A 28 6.32 -7.18 9.58
CA LYS A 28 5.82 -7.95 8.43
C LYS A 28 4.91 -9.09 8.90
N MET A 29 3.76 -9.27 8.24
CA MET A 29 2.95 -10.48 8.44
C MET A 29 3.71 -11.71 7.95
N VAL A 30 3.67 -12.82 8.68
CA VAL A 30 4.48 -14.02 8.35
C VAL A 30 4.25 -14.50 6.91
N TRP A 31 3.01 -14.41 6.43
CA TRP A 31 2.56 -14.79 5.08
C TRP A 31 2.76 -13.70 4.01
N SER A 32 3.17 -12.49 4.38
CA SER A 32 3.42 -11.42 3.40
C SER A 32 4.66 -11.74 2.57
N ASN A 33 4.57 -11.48 1.26
CA ASN A 33 5.71 -11.34 0.37
C ASN A 33 6.69 -10.27 0.91
N HIS A 34 7.97 -10.41 0.55
CA HIS A 34 9.05 -9.52 0.95
C HIS A 34 10.19 -9.50 -0.07
N GLY A 35 11.11 -8.57 0.09
CA GLY A 35 12.33 -8.42 -0.71
C GLY A 35 12.38 -7.10 -1.46
N ALA A 36 13.47 -6.88 -2.19
CA ALA A 36 13.81 -5.61 -2.82
C ALA A 36 12.77 -5.06 -3.82
N ARG A 37 11.83 -5.89 -4.28
CA ARG A 37 10.75 -5.45 -5.18
C ARG A 37 9.49 -4.96 -4.45
N VAL A 38 9.33 -5.24 -3.15
CA VAL A 38 8.18 -4.70 -2.40
C VAL A 38 8.45 -3.22 -2.11
N ASP A 39 7.51 -2.35 -2.52
CA ASP A 39 7.73 -0.90 -2.53
C ASP A 39 7.30 -0.27 -1.20
N VAL A 40 6.12 -0.65 -0.71
CA VAL A 40 5.44 -0.09 0.47
C VAL A 40 4.63 -1.15 1.19
N HIS A 41 4.21 -0.87 2.42
CA HIS A 41 3.31 -1.74 3.17
C HIS A 41 2.16 -0.99 3.85
N SER A 42 1.11 -1.72 4.19
CA SER A 42 0.09 -1.24 5.12
C SER A 42 -0.40 -2.37 6.02
N TRP A 43 -1.42 -2.12 6.83
CA TRP A 43 -2.03 -3.16 7.66
C TRP A 43 -2.57 -4.26 6.77
N GLY A 44 -2.25 -5.51 7.10
CA GLY A 44 -2.84 -6.69 6.47
C GLY A 44 -3.63 -7.55 7.45
N GLU A 45 -3.81 -7.08 8.66
CA GLU A 45 -4.64 -7.69 9.71
C GLU A 45 -5.49 -6.59 10.38
N ASN A 46 -6.53 -7.00 11.10
CA ASN A 46 -7.42 -6.12 11.85
C ASN A 46 -8.04 -5.01 10.98
N ILE A 47 -8.36 -5.33 9.73
CA ILE A 47 -9.10 -4.42 8.85
C ILE A 47 -10.58 -4.73 9.00
N THR A 48 -11.37 -3.71 9.31
CA THR A 48 -12.83 -3.77 9.32
C THR A 48 -13.35 -3.02 8.10
N THR A 49 -14.14 -3.67 7.26
CA THR A 49 -14.63 -3.12 5.98
C THR A 49 -16.02 -3.64 5.64
N THR A 50 -16.71 -2.99 4.72
CA THR A 50 -17.93 -3.54 4.11
C THR A 50 -17.61 -4.76 3.26
N MET A 51 -18.51 -5.73 3.21
CA MET A 51 -18.38 -6.94 2.38
C MET A 51 -19.73 -7.29 1.74
N CYS A 52 -19.68 -7.91 0.57
CA CYS A 52 -20.83 -8.59 -0.02
C CYS A 52 -20.53 -10.08 -0.08
N GLN A 53 -21.50 -10.91 0.30
CA GLN A 53 -21.39 -12.36 0.13
C GLN A 53 -21.94 -12.74 -1.24
N GLU A 54 -21.27 -13.65 -1.94
CA GLU A 54 -21.84 -14.24 -3.14
C GLU A 54 -22.91 -15.26 -2.74
N ASP A 55 -24.11 -15.11 -3.28
CA ASP A 55 -25.11 -16.15 -3.21
C ASP A 55 -24.81 -17.28 -4.21
N PRO A 56 -25.49 -18.43 -4.14
CA PRO A 56 -25.29 -19.53 -5.08
C PRO A 56 -25.57 -19.20 -6.56
N SER A 57 -26.22 -18.06 -6.85
CA SER A 57 -26.46 -17.57 -8.21
C SER A 57 -25.34 -16.64 -8.72
N GLY A 58 -24.32 -16.36 -7.88
CA GLY A 58 -23.25 -15.43 -8.18
C GLY A 58 -23.66 -13.96 -8.02
N MET A 59 -24.82 -13.69 -7.42
CA MET A 59 -25.24 -12.33 -7.09
C MET A 59 -24.69 -11.93 -5.71
N GLY A 60 -24.11 -10.73 -5.64
CA GLY A 60 -23.63 -10.18 -4.39
C GLY A 60 -24.78 -9.73 -3.50
N ILE A 61 -24.91 -10.34 -2.31
CA ILE A 61 -25.76 -9.88 -1.23
C ILE A 61 -24.90 -9.04 -0.30
N CYS A 62 -25.09 -7.71 -0.37
CA CYS A 62 -24.47 -6.76 0.54
C CYS A 62 -25.47 -6.40 1.63
N ASN A 63 -24.98 -6.19 2.86
CA ASN A 63 -25.76 -5.65 3.95
C ASN A 63 -25.06 -4.38 4.50
N ASP A 64 -25.69 -3.72 5.48
CA ASP A 64 -25.11 -2.54 6.13
C ASP A 64 -24.14 -2.92 7.28
N SER A 65 -23.59 -4.15 7.28
CA SER A 65 -22.64 -4.59 8.32
C SER A 65 -21.19 -4.37 7.90
N TYR A 66 -20.32 -4.36 8.91
CA TYR A 66 -18.87 -4.37 8.72
C TYR A 66 -18.34 -5.74 9.11
N GLU A 67 -17.43 -6.26 8.30
CA GLU A 67 -16.80 -7.56 8.44
C GLU A 67 -15.29 -7.43 8.62
N GLN A 68 -14.66 -8.48 9.15
CA GLN A 68 -13.21 -8.57 9.23
C GLN A 68 -12.61 -8.96 7.88
N PHE A 69 -11.52 -8.28 7.50
CA PHE A 69 -10.75 -8.54 6.31
C PHE A 69 -9.25 -8.45 6.61
N GLY A 70 -8.42 -8.89 5.66
CA GLY A 70 -6.98 -8.92 5.83
C GLY A 70 -6.28 -9.39 4.57
N GLY A 71 -5.02 -9.80 4.72
CA GLY A 71 -4.17 -10.16 3.59
C GLY A 71 -3.45 -8.95 2.98
N THR A 72 -2.56 -9.22 2.04
CA THR A 72 -2.01 -8.18 1.15
C THR A 72 -3.12 -7.52 0.34
N SER A 73 -4.20 -8.27 0.07
CA SER A 73 -5.43 -7.75 -0.53
C SER A 73 -6.11 -6.67 0.31
N GLY A 74 -6.01 -6.72 1.65
CA GLY A 74 -6.47 -5.66 2.55
C GLY A 74 -5.49 -4.49 2.66
N ALA A 75 -4.19 -4.75 2.63
CA ALA A 75 -3.16 -3.69 2.65
C ALA A 75 -3.16 -2.83 1.38
N SER A 76 -3.39 -3.44 0.22
CA SER A 76 -3.36 -2.78 -1.09
C SER A 76 -4.33 -1.60 -1.23
N PRO A 77 -5.64 -1.72 -0.91
CA PRO A 77 -6.57 -0.60 -1.03
C PRO A 77 -6.26 0.56 -0.07
N ILE A 78 -5.60 0.31 1.06
CA ILE A 78 -5.14 1.39 1.95
C ILE A 78 -4.07 2.24 1.23
N ILE A 79 -3.13 1.59 0.52
CA ILE A 79 -2.13 2.27 -0.31
C ILE A 79 -2.78 2.99 -1.49
N VAL A 80 -3.79 2.39 -2.13
CA VAL A 80 -4.57 3.06 -3.19
C VAL A 80 -5.21 4.33 -2.66
N GLY A 81 -5.81 4.29 -1.46
CA GLY A 81 -6.36 5.47 -0.79
C GLY A 81 -5.32 6.58 -0.62
N ALA A 82 -4.14 6.24 -0.08
CA ALA A 82 -3.04 7.20 0.06
C ALA A 82 -2.58 7.80 -1.28
N ALA A 83 -2.42 6.97 -2.31
CA ALA A 83 -2.05 7.41 -3.66
C ALA A 83 -3.10 8.35 -4.27
N LEU A 84 -4.39 8.05 -4.10
CA LEU A 84 -5.48 8.91 -4.57
C LEU A 84 -5.56 10.22 -3.79
N SER A 85 -5.31 10.21 -2.48
CA SER A 85 -5.22 11.44 -1.69
C SER A 85 -4.09 12.35 -2.21
N ILE A 86 -2.93 11.78 -2.53
CA ILE A 86 -1.81 12.51 -3.16
C ILE A 86 -2.24 13.10 -4.51
N GLN A 87 -2.83 12.30 -5.39
CA GLN A 87 -3.32 12.77 -6.69
C GLN A 87 -4.32 13.93 -6.54
N GLY A 88 -5.23 13.83 -5.55
CA GLY A 88 -6.21 14.87 -5.25
C GLY A 88 -5.56 16.16 -4.76
N MET A 89 -4.58 16.07 -3.85
CA MET A 89 -3.83 17.23 -3.35
C MET A 89 -3.09 17.96 -4.47
N LEU A 90 -2.47 17.22 -5.39
CA LEU A 90 -1.79 17.79 -6.56
C LEU A 90 -2.77 18.43 -7.54
N ALA A 91 -3.88 17.75 -7.84
CA ALA A 91 -4.90 18.27 -8.74
C ALA A 91 -5.52 19.57 -8.20
N ALA A 92 -5.78 19.66 -6.90
CA ALA A 92 -6.30 20.87 -6.25
C ALA A 92 -5.37 22.09 -6.40
N LYS A 93 -4.08 21.85 -6.67
CA LYS A 93 -3.05 22.88 -6.89
C LYS A 93 -2.72 23.09 -8.37
N GLY A 94 -3.51 22.51 -9.28
CA GLY A 94 -3.28 22.59 -10.73
C GLY A 94 -2.04 21.84 -11.22
N ARG A 95 -1.48 20.92 -10.40
CA ARG A 95 -0.32 20.13 -10.78
C ARG A 95 -0.70 18.93 -11.65
N PRO A 96 0.20 18.48 -12.55
CA PRO A 96 -0.06 17.31 -13.38
C PRO A 96 -0.20 16.04 -12.54
N LYS A 97 -0.99 15.09 -13.05
CA LYS A 97 -1.12 13.75 -12.46
C LYS A 97 0.24 13.04 -12.48
N LEU A 98 0.57 12.35 -11.39
CA LEU A 98 1.74 11.48 -11.37
C LEU A 98 1.48 10.21 -12.17
N ASN A 99 2.51 9.73 -12.85
CA ASN A 99 2.51 8.36 -13.36
C ASN A 99 2.82 7.37 -12.22
N SER A 100 2.75 6.07 -12.51
CA SER A 100 2.94 5.03 -11.50
C SER A 100 4.34 5.01 -10.89
N VAL A 101 5.38 5.33 -11.66
CA VAL A 101 6.77 5.40 -11.16
C VAL A 101 6.93 6.58 -10.21
N GLN A 102 6.44 7.75 -10.60
CA GLN A 102 6.46 8.95 -9.75
C GLN A 102 5.69 8.75 -8.44
N MET A 103 4.50 8.13 -8.52
CA MET A 103 3.70 7.81 -7.33
C MET A 103 4.43 6.83 -6.41
N ARG A 104 5.03 5.78 -6.98
CA ARG A 104 5.78 4.77 -6.23
C ARG A 104 6.95 5.39 -5.45
N GLU A 105 7.71 6.28 -6.09
CA GLU A 105 8.80 6.99 -5.41
C GLU A 105 8.29 7.92 -4.33
N LEU A 106 7.23 8.67 -4.61
CA LEU A 106 6.65 9.63 -3.69
C LEU A 106 6.08 8.95 -2.43
N LEU A 107 5.39 7.81 -2.56
CA LEU A 107 4.81 7.06 -1.43
C LEU A 107 5.85 6.58 -0.40
N LYS A 108 7.14 6.51 -0.78
CA LYS A 108 8.22 6.09 0.11
C LYS A 108 8.79 7.24 0.94
N ILE A 109 8.61 8.50 0.52
CA ILE A 109 9.23 9.65 1.18
C ILE A 109 8.61 9.85 2.56
N GLY A 110 9.46 9.88 3.60
CA GLY A 110 9.02 10.08 4.98
C GLY A 110 8.17 8.93 5.56
N GLY A 111 8.05 7.81 4.84
CA GLY A 111 7.23 6.68 5.27
C GLY A 111 7.77 5.98 6.52
N THR A 112 6.87 5.35 7.28
CA THR A 112 7.20 4.58 8.48
C THR A 112 7.73 3.19 8.10
N ALA A 113 8.98 2.88 8.42
CA ALA A 113 9.55 1.56 8.14
C ALA A 113 8.90 0.45 8.98
N ALA A 114 8.80 -0.75 8.40
CA ALA A 114 8.50 -1.95 9.16
C ALA A 114 9.63 -2.25 10.17
N ALA A 115 9.27 -2.74 11.34
CA ALA A 115 10.20 -3.27 12.33
C ALA A 115 10.98 -4.46 11.76
N ASN A 116 12.26 -4.54 12.10
CA ASN A 116 13.20 -5.59 11.69
C ASN A 116 13.17 -5.85 10.17
N PRO A 117 13.48 -4.85 9.32
CA PRO A 117 13.43 -5.00 7.86
C PRO A 117 14.36 -6.12 7.35
N GLU A 118 15.41 -6.45 8.09
CA GLU A 118 16.30 -7.58 7.79
C GLU A 118 15.61 -8.94 7.86
N ALA A 119 14.54 -9.08 8.65
CA ALA A 119 13.72 -10.29 8.74
C ALA A 119 12.65 -10.40 7.64
N GLY A 120 12.61 -9.44 6.71
CA GLY A 120 11.66 -9.43 5.59
C GLY A 120 11.28 -8.01 5.20
N ASN A 121 12.04 -7.42 4.27
CA ASN A 121 11.79 -6.08 3.79
C ASN A 121 10.44 -6.00 3.02
N ILE A 122 9.55 -5.13 3.49
CA ILE A 122 8.25 -4.82 2.85
C ILE A 122 8.11 -3.32 2.52
N GLY A 123 9.22 -2.60 2.48
CA GLY A 123 9.23 -1.16 2.26
C GLY A 123 8.78 -0.36 3.49
N VAL A 124 8.12 0.76 3.23
CA VAL A 124 7.60 1.67 4.26
C VAL A 124 6.08 1.84 4.14
N GLN A 125 5.41 2.18 5.23
CA GLN A 125 4.03 2.65 5.20
C GLN A 125 4.01 4.15 4.87
N PRO A 126 3.27 4.59 3.84
CA PRO A 126 3.22 5.99 3.45
C PRO A 126 2.77 6.90 4.59
N ASP A 127 3.41 8.05 4.72
CA ASP A 127 3.06 9.10 5.68
C ASP A 127 2.66 10.37 4.90
N LEU A 128 1.35 10.57 4.73
CA LEU A 128 0.84 11.74 4.01
C LEU A 128 1.20 13.06 4.71
N LYS A 129 1.31 13.07 6.04
CA LYS A 129 1.68 14.28 6.78
C LYS A 129 3.13 14.64 6.49
N ALA A 130 4.03 13.67 6.49
CA ALA A 130 5.43 13.89 6.11
C ALA A 130 5.56 14.44 4.68
N LEU A 131 4.74 13.98 3.74
CA LEU A 131 4.73 14.50 2.36
C LEU A 131 4.26 15.95 2.28
N ILE A 132 3.23 16.33 3.06
CA ILE A 132 2.70 17.69 3.10
C ILE A 132 3.70 18.63 3.75
N ASP A 133 4.21 18.27 4.93
CA ASP A 133 5.14 19.09 5.71
C ASP A 133 6.48 19.25 4.96
N GLY A 134 6.92 18.21 4.24
CA GLY A 134 8.11 18.25 3.38
C GLY A 134 7.91 18.96 2.02
N GLY A 135 6.70 19.43 1.73
CA GLY A 135 6.39 20.18 0.51
C GLY A 135 6.36 19.35 -0.78
N HIS A 136 6.29 18.03 -0.69
CA HIS A 136 6.31 17.15 -1.87
C HIS A 136 4.98 17.16 -2.64
N VAL A 137 3.89 17.49 -1.93
CA VAL A 137 2.53 17.66 -2.50
C VAL A 137 2.05 19.11 -2.44
N ASN A 138 2.98 20.05 -2.26
CA ASN A 138 2.73 21.48 -2.39
C ASN A 138 2.80 21.97 -3.83
#